data_AF-A0A453KQ83-F1
#
_entry.id   AF-A0A453KQ83-F1
#
_cell.length_a   1.000
_cell.length_b   1.000
_cell.length_c   1.000
_cell.angle_alpha   90.00
_cell.angle_beta   90.00
_cell.angle_gamma   90.00
#
_symmetry.space_group_name_H-M   'P 1'
#
loop_
_entity.id
_entity.type
_entity.pdbx_description
1 polymer ?
#
loop_
_entity_poly.entity_id
_entity_poly.type
_entity_poly.pdbx_seq_one_letter_code
_entity_poly.pdbx_strand_id
1 'polypeptide(L)'
;SQNRLVLCQFVIFAILARRLIFGKGYDKLAETDERRKKINKFKESAWKFVYFLSAEVLSLSVTYNEPWFTNTRYFWVGPGEQLWPDQKMKLKLKAVYMYAAGFYTYSIFALLFWETRRKDFGVSMSHHVATVVLIVMSYICRLSRAGSVILAVHDASDIFLEIGKMAKYSSCEGLAVVAFLLFVASWILLRLIIFPFWILRSTSYEVAVILDKEKKEFYSSVYYYLFNSLLFSLLVLHIYWWVLIYRMLVKQIQSRGRVGDDVRSGQF
;
A
#
# COMPACT_ATOMS: atom_id res chain seq x y z
N SER A 1 -8.00 -23.43 -16.96
CA SER A 1 -8.64 -23.20 -15.64
C SER A 1 -8.43 -21.79 -15.10
N GLN A 2 -7.32 -21.11 -15.42
CA GLN A 2 -6.96 -19.76 -14.94
C GLN A 2 -7.95 -18.64 -15.32
N ASN A 3 -8.56 -18.70 -16.52
CA ASN A 3 -9.57 -17.71 -16.95
C ASN A 3 -10.88 -17.76 -16.14
N ARG A 4 -11.22 -18.89 -15.50
CA ARG A 4 -12.49 -19.00 -14.75
C ARG A 4 -12.41 -18.34 -13.37
N LEU A 5 -11.24 -18.34 -12.71
CA LEU A 5 -11.09 -17.73 -11.39
C LEU A 5 -11.15 -16.20 -11.46
N VAL A 6 -10.46 -15.64 -12.46
CA VAL A 6 -10.49 -14.22 -12.78
C VAL A 6 -11.90 -13.79 -13.17
N LEU A 7 -12.57 -14.54 -14.04
CA LEU A 7 -13.97 -14.30 -14.42
C LEU A 7 -14.92 -14.38 -13.21
N CYS A 8 -14.76 -15.37 -12.32
CA CYS A 8 -15.58 -15.50 -11.11
C CYS A 8 -15.41 -14.33 -10.13
N GLN A 9 -14.17 -13.85 -9.90
CA GLN A 9 -13.94 -12.64 -9.11
C GLN A 9 -14.61 -11.43 -9.76
N PHE A 10 -14.43 -11.24 -11.07
CA PHE A 10 -15.08 -10.16 -11.80
C PHE A 10 -16.61 -10.24 -11.77
N VAL A 11 -17.19 -11.45 -11.71
CA VAL A 11 -18.64 -11.68 -11.61
C VAL A 11 -19.16 -11.44 -10.18
N ILE A 12 -18.47 -11.93 -9.14
CA ILE A 12 -18.86 -11.69 -7.74
C ILE A 12 -18.79 -10.19 -7.42
N PHE A 13 -17.68 -9.52 -7.78
CA PHE A 13 -17.57 -8.08 -7.63
C PHE A 13 -18.57 -7.34 -8.53
N ALA A 14 -18.94 -7.86 -9.72
CA ALA A 14 -20.02 -7.29 -10.51
C ALA A 14 -21.37 -7.37 -9.81
N ILE A 15 -21.71 -8.52 -9.21
CA ILE A 15 -22.98 -8.75 -8.54
C ILE A 15 -23.07 -7.87 -7.28
N LEU A 16 -21.99 -7.81 -6.50
CA LEU A 16 -21.87 -6.93 -5.33
C LEU A 16 -21.96 -5.45 -5.73
N ALA A 17 -21.22 -5.02 -6.76
CA ALA A 17 -21.30 -3.66 -7.30
C ALA A 17 -22.73 -3.33 -7.75
N ARG A 18 -23.38 -4.23 -8.50
CA ARG A 18 -24.74 -4.01 -9.02
C ARG A 18 -25.77 -3.91 -7.89
N ARG A 19 -25.66 -4.76 -6.87
CA ARG A 19 -26.54 -4.72 -5.69
C ARG A 19 -26.31 -3.48 -4.82
N LEU A 20 -25.06 -3.11 -4.57
CA LEU A 20 -24.72 -1.99 -3.68
C LEU A 20 -24.89 -0.62 -4.35
N ILE A 21 -24.62 -0.50 -5.66
CA ILE A 21 -24.71 0.77 -6.39
C ILE A 21 -26.14 1.06 -6.86
N PHE A 22 -26.93 0.05 -7.24
CA PHE A 22 -28.23 0.26 -7.89
C PHE A 22 -29.43 -0.38 -7.16
N GLY A 23 -29.22 -1.09 -6.05
CA GLY A 23 -30.29 -1.71 -5.26
C GLY A 23 -30.96 -2.92 -5.92
N LYS A 24 -32.07 -3.39 -5.32
CA LYS A 24 -32.91 -4.47 -5.89
C LYS A 24 -33.74 -3.90 -7.07
N GLY A 25 -33.62 -4.50 -8.27
CA GLY A 25 -34.35 -4.08 -9.48
C GLY A 25 -33.48 -3.65 -10.66
N TYR A 26 -32.15 -3.72 -10.52
CA TYR A 26 -31.17 -3.31 -11.54
C TYR A 26 -31.31 -3.99 -12.91
N ASP A 27 -31.76 -5.25 -12.96
CA ASP A 27 -31.86 -6.01 -14.22
C ASP A 27 -32.81 -5.36 -15.25
N LYS A 28 -33.61 -4.37 -14.83
CA LYS A 28 -34.54 -3.61 -15.67
C LYS A 28 -34.03 -2.23 -16.12
N LEU A 29 -32.85 -1.78 -15.67
CA LEU A 29 -32.31 -0.46 -16.03
C LEU A 29 -31.38 -0.55 -17.24
N ALA A 30 -31.55 0.35 -18.21
CA ALA A 30 -30.68 0.45 -19.38
C ALA A 30 -29.19 0.61 -18.97
N GLU A 31 -28.31 -0.16 -19.61
CA GLU A 31 -26.87 -0.07 -19.39
C GLU A 31 -26.32 1.15 -20.14
N THR A 32 -25.92 2.20 -19.42
CA THR A 32 -25.24 3.36 -20.00
C THR A 32 -23.72 3.24 -19.84
N ASP A 33 -22.95 3.88 -20.72
CA ASP A 33 -21.48 3.88 -20.64
C ASP A 33 -20.95 4.42 -19.30
N GLU A 34 -21.57 5.47 -18.77
CA GLU A 34 -21.23 6.01 -17.45
C GLU A 34 -21.47 5.00 -16.33
N ARG A 35 -22.53 4.20 -16.45
CA ARG A 35 -22.83 3.14 -15.50
C ARG A 35 -21.80 2.01 -15.56
N ARG A 36 -21.41 1.62 -16.78
CA ARG A 36 -20.37 0.60 -17.01
C ARG A 36 -19.02 1.05 -16.44
N LYS A 37 -18.62 2.30 -16.68
CA LYS A 37 -17.41 2.91 -16.08
C LYS A 37 -17.45 2.89 -14.56
N LYS A 38 -18.59 3.26 -13.96
CA LYS A 38 -18.78 3.27 -12.50
C LYS A 38 -18.67 1.85 -11.89
N ILE A 39 -19.26 0.85 -12.54
CA ILE A 39 -19.13 -0.56 -12.15
C ILE A 39 -17.68 -1.04 -12.25
N ASN A 40 -16.96 -0.70 -13.33
CA ASN A 40 -15.56 -1.09 -13.50
C ASN A 40 -14.67 -0.49 -12.41
N LYS A 41 -14.81 0.81 -12.12
CA LYS A 41 -14.08 1.47 -11.02
C LYS A 41 -14.36 0.85 -9.66
N PHE A 42 -15.62 0.44 -9.40
CA PHE A 42 -15.96 -0.29 -8.18
C PHE A 42 -15.25 -1.65 -8.13
N LYS A 43 -15.28 -2.42 -9.22
CA LYS A 43 -14.61 -3.73 -9.27
C LYS A 43 -13.11 -3.63 -9.04
N GLU A 44 -12.45 -2.66 -9.66
CA GLU A 44 -11.03 -2.38 -9.43
C GLU A 44 -10.76 -2.06 -7.96
N SER A 45 -11.59 -1.22 -7.34
CA SER A 45 -11.43 -0.86 -5.93
C SER A 45 -11.70 -2.04 -5.01
N ALA A 46 -12.69 -2.88 -5.31
CA ALA A 46 -13.00 -4.08 -4.53
C ALA A 46 -11.90 -5.13 -4.61
N TRP A 47 -11.29 -5.32 -5.79
CA TRP A 47 -10.12 -6.19 -5.95
C TRP A 47 -8.93 -5.69 -5.11
N LYS A 48 -8.61 -4.40 -5.21
CA LYS A 48 -7.54 -3.77 -4.41
C LYS A 48 -7.84 -3.88 -2.91
N PHE A 49 -9.08 -3.65 -2.48
CA PHE A 49 -9.49 -3.83 -1.08
C PHE A 49 -9.24 -5.24 -0.56
N VAL A 50 -9.67 -6.27 -1.29
CA VAL A 50 -9.47 -7.67 -0.88
C VAL A 50 -7.97 -7.99 -0.78
N TYR A 51 -7.17 -7.51 -1.73
CA TYR A 51 -5.72 -7.65 -1.65
C TYR A 51 -5.17 -6.97 -0.39
N PHE A 52 -5.38 -5.66 -0.21
CA PHE A 52 -4.79 -4.92 0.91
C PHE A 52 -5.24 -5.46 2.27
N LEU A 53 -6.51 -5.84 2.40
CA LEU A 53 -7.02 -6.46 3.63
C LEU A 53 -6.33 -7.80 3.93
N SER A 54 -6.22 -8.68 2.92
CA SER A 54 -5.58 -9.98 3.12
C SER A 54 -4.06 -9.87 3.28
N ALA A 55 -3.42 -8.92 2.60
CA ALA A 55 -2.01 -8.57 2.79
C ALA A 55 -1.74 -8.11 4.22
N GLU A 56 -2.58 -7.21 4.74
CA GLU A 56 -2.41 -6.65 6.08
C GLU A 56 -2.66 -7.70 7.16
N VAL A 57 -3.71 -8.51 7.03
CA VAL A 57 -3.96 -9.65 7.93
C VAL A 57 -2.78 -10.63 7.92
N LEU A 58 -2.26 -10.96 6.74
CA LEU A 58 -1.10 -11.83 6.62
C LEU A 58 0.13 -11.19 7.28
N SER A 59 0.42 -9.92 6.99
CA SER A 59 1.57 -9.20 7.53
C SER A 59 1.52 -9.17 9.07
N LEU A 60 0.40 -8.70 9.64
CA LEU A 60 0.19 -8.65 11.09
C LEU A 60 0.26 -10.04 11.73
N SER A 61 -0.33 -11.07 11.11
CA SER A 61 -0.27 -12.44 11.65
C SER A 61 1.16 -12.98 11.76
N VAL A 62 2.07 -12.51 10.90
CA VAL A 62 3.47 -12.94 10.85
C VAL A 62 4.36 -12.06 11.71
N THR A 63 4.08 -10.76 11.81
CA THR A 63 4.95 -9.80 12.49
C THR A 63 4.52 -9.45 13.91
N TYR A 64 3.23 -9.51 14.25
CA TYR A 64 2.70 -8.96 15.52
C TYR A 64 3.38 -9.53 16.77
N ASN A 65 3.66 -10.84 16.79
CA ASN A 65 4.31 -11.52 17.92
C ASN A 65 5.84 -11.49 17.84
N GLU A 66 6.42 -10.80 16.87
CA GLU A 66 7.87 -10.72 16.68
C GLU A 66 8.43 -9.47 17.38
N PRO A 67 9.60 -9.56 18.02
CA PRO A 67 10.14 -8.48 18.85
C PRO A 67 10.44 -7.20 18.05
N TRP A 68 10.68 -7.32 16.74
CA TRP A 68 10.94 -6.18 15.87
C TRP A 68 9.68 -5.40 15.46
N PHE A 69 8.49 -5.91 15.78
CA PHE A 69 7.24 -5.17 15.51
C PHE A 69 7.09 -3.95 16.41
N THR A 70 7.65 -3.99 17.63
CA THR A 70 7.58 -2.91 18.63
C THR A 70 8.91 -2.23 18.91
N ASN A 71 10.03 -2.81 18.47
CA ASN A 71 11.35 -2.22 18.70
C ASN A 71 12.28 -2.45 17.51
N THR A 72 12.62 -1.35 16.84
CA THR A 72 13.40 -1.33 15.61
C THR A 72 14.82 -1.86 15.78
N ARG A 73 15.38 -1.87 17.01
CA ARG A 73 16.68 -2.48 17.30
C ARG A 73 16.71 -3.96 16.87
N TYR A 74 15.58 -4.66 16.98
CA TYR A 74 15.48 -6.06 16.60
C TYR A 74 15.34 -6.29 15.08
N PHE A 75 15.29 -5.23 14.27
CA PHE A 75 15.59 -5.35 12.83
C PHE A 75 17.03 -5.85 12.65
N TRP A 76 17.96 -5.33 13.45
CA TRP A 76 19.40 -5.54 13.28
C TRP A 76 19.94 -6.63 14.21
N VAL A 77 19.36 -6.77 15.40
CA VAL A 77 19.78 -7.73 16.43
C VAL A 77 18.73 -8.84 16.56
N GLY A 78 19.16 -10.10 16.55
CA GLY A 78 18.33 -11.27 16.83
C GLY A 78 18.70 -11.93 18.17
N PRO A 79 17.99 -13.01 18.55
CA PRO A 79 18.36 -13.83 19.70
C PRO A 79 19.76 -14.43 19.53
N GLY A 80 20.54 -14.46 20.62
CA GLY A 80 21.93 -14.94 20.61
C GLY A 80 22.87 -13.97 19.91
N GLU A 81 23.82 -14.50 19.12
CA GLU A 81 24.81 -13.71 18.36
C GLU A 81 24.32 -13.32 16.94
N GLN A 82 23.01 -13.39 16.68
CA GLN A 82 22.47 -13.05 15.36
C GLN A 82 22.51 -11.54 15.14
N LEU A 83 23.43 -11.09 14.29
CA LEU A 83 23.48 -9.72 13.79
C LEU A 83 23.16 -9.70 12.31
N TRP A 84 22.48 -8.66 11.83
CA TRP A 84 22.39 -8.41 10.39
C TRP A 84 23.80 -8.26 9.80
N PRO A 85 24.12 -8.85 8.63
CA PRO A 85 23.23 -9.55 7.69
C PRO A 85 23.05 -11.05 7.94
N ASP A 86 23.68 -11.65 8.95
CA ASP A 86 23.72 -13.11 9.16
C ASP A 86 22.38 -13.73 9.62
N GLN A 87 21.35 -12.90 9.79
CA GLN A 87 20.01 -13.31 10.18
C GLN A 87 19.35 -14.24 9.15
N LYS A 88 18.71 -15.31 9.61
CA LYS A 88 17.91 -16.21 8.77
C LYS A 88 16.49 -15.68 8.63
N MET A 89 15.98 -15.63 7.40
CA MET A 89 14.59 -15.26 7.13
C MET A 89 13.66 -16.45 7.36
N LYS A 90 12.65 -16.24 8.22
CA LYS A 90 11.60 -17.23 8.53
C LYS A 90 10.74 -17.50 7.30
N LEU A 91 10.23 -18.73 7.15
CA LEU A 91 9.38 -19.11 6.01
C LEU A 91 8.11 -18.23 5.90
N LYS A 92 7.52 -17.87 7.05
CA LYS A 92 6.35 -16.97 7.10
C LYS A 92 6.64 -15.59 6.51
N LEU A 93 7.84 -15.03 6.74
CA LEU A 93 8.27 -13.76 6.13
C LEU A 93 8.49 -13.90 4.63
N LYS A 94 9.02 -15.03 4.16
CA LYS A 94 9.11 -15.31 2.71
C LYS A 94 7.73 -15.27 2.06
N ALA A 95 6.70 -15.83 2.70
CA ALA A 95 5.34 -15.81 2.17
C ALA A 95 4.79 -14.38 2.04
N VAL A 96 4.98 -13.52 3.05
CA VAL A 96 4.62 -12.09 2.98
C VAL A 96 5.33 -11.41 1.81
N TYR A 97 6.62 -11.65 1.64
CA TYR A 97 7.41 -11.07 0.55
C TYR A 97 6.97 -11.53 -0.84
N MET A 98 6.70 -12.82 -1.02
CA MET A 98 6.22 -13.34 -2.30
C MET A 98 4.82 -12.79 -2.63
N TYR A 99 3.96 -12.67 -1.61
CA TYR A 99 2.62 -12.10 -1.76
C TYR A 99 2.69 -10.63 -2.21
N ALA A 100 3.49 -9.82 -1.52
CA ALA A 100 3.71 -8.42 -1.88
C ALA A 100 4.37 -8.29 -3.26
N ALA A 101 5.47 -9.00 -3.54
CA ALA A 101 6.16 -8.95 -4.82
C ALA A 101 5.23 -9.28 -6.00
N GLY A 102 4.37 -10.29 -5.84
CA GLY A 102 3.38 -10.67 -6.84
C GLY A 102 2.40 -9.54 -7.14
N PHE A 103 1.87 -8.88 -6.11
CA PHE A 103 0.94 -7.77 -6.30
C PHE A 103 1.58 -6.51 -6.86
N TYR A 104 2.74 -6.10 -6.37
CA TYR A 104 3.41 -4.90 -6.87
C TYR A 104 3.87 -5.09 -8.32
N THR A 105 4.30 -6.31 -8.70
CA THR A 105 4.57 -6.67 -10.10
C THR A 105 3.30 -6.63 -10.94
N TYR A 106 2.22 -7.28 -10.48
CA TYR A 106 0.91 -7.22 -11.14
C TYR A 106 0.43 -5.76 -11.33
N SER A 107 0.63 -4.91 -10.33
CA SER A 107 0.22 -3.51 -10.37
C SER A 107 0.96 -2.70 -11.43
N ILE A 108 2.25 -3.00 -11.69
CA ILE A 108 2.99 -2.40 -12.82
C ILE A 108 2.33 -2.78 -14.15
N PHE A 109 2.03 -4.07 -14.37
CA PHE A 109 1.33 -4.50 -15.58
C PHE A 109 -0.07 -3.90 -15.69
N ALA A 110 -0.81 -3.84 -14.59
CA ALA A 110 -2.12 -3.22 -14.54
C ALA A 110 -2.04 -1.74 -14.92
N LEU A 111 -1.09 -0.98 -14.37
CA LEU A 111 -0.88 0.43 -14.73
C LEU A 111 -0.50 0.63 -16.20
N LEU A 112 0.31 -0.27 -16.77
CA LEU A 112 0.73 -0.16 -18.17
C LEU A 112 -0.40 -0.45 -19.17
N PHE A 113 -1.25 -1.45 -18.87
CA PHE A 113 -2.16 -2.04 -19.87
C PHE A 113 -3.65 -1.93 -19.53
N TRP A 114 -4.04 -1.85 -18.25
CA TRP A 114 -5.44 -1.96 -17.83
C TRP A 114 -6.00 -0.75 -17.08
N GLU A 115 -5.21 -0.10 -16.22
CA GLU A 115 -5.68 1.00 -15.39
C GLU A 115 -5.76 2.30 -16.20
N THR A 116 -6.81 3.08 -15.97
CA THR A 116 -6.99 4.37 -16.63
C THR A 116 -5.84 5.32 -16.24
N ARG A 117 -5.15 5.88 -17.23
CA ARG A 117 -4.08 6.85 -16.98
C ARG A 117 -4.63 8.12 -16.33
N ARG A 118 -4.09 8.43 -15.14
CA ARG A 118 -4.40 9.64 -14.36
C ARG A 118 -3.22 10.62 -14.43
N LYS A 119 -3.43 11.85 -13.96
CA LYS A 119 -2.38 12.90 -13.97
C LYS A 119 -1.13 12.52 -13.15
N ASP A 120 -1.27 11.66 -12.14
CA ASP A 120 -0.18 11.15 -11.32
C ASP A 120 0.39 9.80 -11.79
N PHE A 121 0.11 9.39 -13.03
CA PHE A 121 0.57 8.10 -13.58
C PHE A 121 2.08 7.88 -13.43
N GLY A 122 2.90 8.87 -13.81
CA GLY A 122 4.36 8.76 -13.71
C GLY A 122 4.82 8.57 -12.27
N VAL A 123 4.24 9.34 -11.34
CA VAL A 123 4.55 9.25 -9.91
C VAL A 123 4.18 7.88 -9.34
N SER A 124 2.99 7.37 -9.70
CA SER A 124 2.54 6.04 -9.30
C SER A 124 3.44 4.94 -9.86
N MET A 125 3.78 5.01 -11.15
CA MET A 125 4.68 4.04 -11.79
C MET A 125 6.06 4.02 -11.11
N SER A 126 6.66 5.20 -10.87
CA SER A 126 7.93 5.31 -10.16
C SER A 126 7.88 4.70 -8.77
N HIS A 127 6.78 4.91 -8.03
CA HIS A 127 6.56 4.26 -6.74
C HIS A 127 6.53 2.74 -6.86
N HIS A 128 5.72 2.17 -7.76
CA HIS A 128 5.64 0.72 -7.90
C HIS A 128 6.98 0.09 -8.29
N VAL A 129 7.73 0.72 -9.20
CA VAL A 129 9.08 0.26 -9.57
C VAL A 129 10.02 0.34 -8.36
N ALA A 130 10.03 1.47 -7.64
CA ALA A 130 10.85 1.63 -6.43
C ALA A 130 10.51 0.56 -5.37
N THR A 131 9.22 0.29 -5.14
CA THR A 131 8.76 -0.72 -4.18
C THR A 131 9.17 -2.14 -4.59
N VAL A 132 9.06 -2.52 -5.87
CA VAL A 132 9.55 -3.83 -6.34
C VAL A 132 11.06 -3.96 -6.13
N VAL A 133 11.83 -2.92 -6.48
CA VAL A 133 13.28 -2.91 -6.26
C VAL A 133 13.61 -3.02 -4.77
N LEU A 134 12.89 -2.30 -3.90
CA LEU A 134 13.05 -2.38 -2.45
C LEU A 134 12.73 -3.77 -1.90
N ILE A 135 11.66 -4.43 -2.38
CA ILE A 135 11.30 -5.79 -1.97
C ILE A 135 12.39 -6.78 -2.35
N VAL A 136 12.88 -6.72 -3.60
CA VAL A 136 13.94 -7.62 -4.10
C VAL A 136 15.25 -7.38 -3.36
N MET A 137 15.69 -6.13 -3.23
CA MET A 137 16.91 -5.80 -2.50
C MET A 137 16.81 -6.19 -1.02
N SER A 138 15.66 -5.94 -0.39
CA SER A 138 15.43 -6.34 1.01
C SER A 138 15.52 -7.85 1.19
N TYR A 139 15.01 -8.62 0.22
CA TYR A 139 15.12 -10.08 0.22
C TYR A 139 16.58 -10.54 0.12
N ILE A 140 17.34 -10.01 -0.84
CA ILE A 140 18.75 -10.38 -1.08
C ILE A 140 19.64 -9.94 0.08
N CYS A 141 19.44 -8.72 0.60
CA CYS A 141 20.23 -8.14 1.68
C CYS A 141 19.72 -8.55 3.07
N ARG A 142 18.78 -9.49 3.17
CA ARG A 142 18.24 -10.00 4.46
C ARG A 142 17.63 -8.92 5.36
N LEU A 143 17.11 -7.85 4.78
CA LEU A 143 16.38 -6.77 5.47
C LEU A 143 14.90 -7.12 5.73
N SER A 144 14.57 -8.42 5.68
CA SER A 144 13.21 -8.95 5.75
C SER A 144 12.39 -8.46 6.95
N ARG A 145 13.02 -8.29 8.12
CA ARG A 145 12.38 -7.80 9.35
C ARG A 145 11.89 -6.36 9.18
N ALA A 146 12.79 -5.44 8.81
CA ALA A 146 12.44 -4.04 8.55
C ALA A 146 11.42 -3.93 7.41
N GLY A 147 11.65 -4.64 6.30
CA GLY A 147 10.74 -4.57 5.16
C GLY A 147 9.36 -5.17 5.42
N SER A 148 9.20 -6.12 6.36
CA SER A 148 7.87 -6.60 6.76
C SER A 148 7.03 -5.52 7.45
N VAL A 149 7.67 -4.71 8.31
CA VAL A 149 7.01 -3.57 8.97
C VAL A 149 6.74 -2.44 7.95
N ILE A 150 7.67 -2.21 7.01
CA ILE A 150 7.46 -1.28 5.90
C ILE A 150 6.20 -1.67 5.13
N LEU A 151 6.07 -2.93 4.69
CA LEU A 151 4.91 -3.40 3.95
C LEU A 151 3.60 -3.19 4.72
N ALA A 152 3.55 -3.59 6.01
CA ALA A 152 2.35 -3.39 6.86
C ALA A 152 1.94 -1.92 6.96
N VAL A 153 2.89 -1.04 7.31
CA VAL A 153 2.63 0.39 7.48
C VAL A 153 2.13 1.05 6.19
N HIS A 154 2.59 0.59 5.03
CA HIS A 154 2.13 1.14 3.75
C HIS A 154 0.75 0.58 3.36
N ASP A 155 0.54 -0.73 3.40
CA ASP A 155 -0.68 -1.35 2.87
C ASP A 155 -1.92 -1.04 3.73
N ALA A 156 -1.77 -0.85 5.06
CA ALA A 156 -2.88 -0.64 5.99
C ALA A 156 -3.78 0.56 5.64
N SER A 157 -3.19 1.71 5.27
CA SER A 157 -3.99 2.90 4.94
C SER A 157 -4.80 2.74 3.64
N ASP A 158 -4.34 1.92 2.70
CA ASP A 158 -5.01 1.74 1.41
C ASP A 158 -6.30 0.92 1.54
N ILE A 159 -6.47 0.15 2.61
CA ILE A 159 -7.74 -0.49 2.96
C ILE A 159 -8.86 0.56 3.08
N PHE A 160 -8.61 1.64 3.82
CA PHE A 160 -9.59 2.72 4.01
C PHE A 160 -9.84 3.49 2.70
N LEU A 161 -8.80 3.69 1.90
CA LEU A 161 -8.92 4.33 0.59
C LEU A 161 -9.88 3.56 -0.33
N GLU A 162 -9.71 2.25 -0.44
CA GLU A 162 -10.53 1.42 -1.31
C GLU A 162 -11.97 1.28 -0.79
N ILE A 163 -12.18 1.22 0.54
CA ILE A 163 -13.52 1.32 1.13
C ILE A 163 -14.19 2.65 0.74
N GLY A 164 -13.48 3.78 0.87
CA GLY A 164 -14.00 5.10 0.54
C GLY A 164 -14.41 5.23 -0.93
N LYS A 165 -13.60 4.70 -1.85
CA LYS A 165 -13.93 4.65 -3.29
C LYS A 165 -15.17 3.80 -3.55
N MET A 166 -15.23 2.59 -2.99
CA MET A 166 -16.39 1.71 -3.12
C MET A 166 -17.65 2.36 -2.58
N ALA A 167 -17.59 3.01 -1.41
CA ALA A 167 -18.72 3.73 -0.82
C ALA A 167 -19.19 4.89 -1.70
N LYS A 168 -18.25 5.68 -2.25
CA LYS A 168 -18.56 6.76 -3.19
C LYS A 168 -19.24 6.24 -4.46
N TYR A 169 -18.75 5.14 -5.03
CA TYR A 169 -19.39 4.51 -6.17
C TYR A 169 -20.76 3.93 -5.79
N SER A 170 -20.97 3.42 -4.59
CA SER A 170 -22.29 2.96 -4.14
C SER A 170 -23.24 4.08 -3.71
N SER A 171 -22.85 5.36 -3.91
CA SER A 171 -23.62 6.52 -3.44
C SER A 171 -23.92 6.51 -1.93
N CYS A 172 -23.07 5.83 -1.14
CA CYS A 172 -23.16 5.76 0.31
C CYS A 172 -22.29 6.86 0.92
N GLU A 173 -22.81 8.09 0.96
CA GLU A 173 -22.04 9.28 1.35
C GLU A 173 -21.47 9.18 2.77
N GLY A 174 -22.27 8.75 3.74
CA GLY A 174 -21.83 8.63 5.13
C GLY A 174 -20.62 7.70 5.31
N LEU A 175 -20.66 6.53 4.68
CA LEU A 175 -19.53 5.59 4.72
C LEU A 175 -18.31 6.13 3.96
N ALA A 176 -18.52 6.83 2.84
CA ALA A 176 -17.42 7.45 2.08
C ALA A 176 -16.71 8.53 2.91
N VAL A 177 -17.45 9.34 3.67
CA VAL A 177 -16.89 10.36 4.57
C VAL A 177 -16.08 9.71 5.69
N VAL A 178 -16.65 8.74 6.40
CA VAL A 178 -15.97 8.05 7.51
C VAL A 178 -14.70 7.36 7.01
N ALA A 179 -14.79 6.61 5.91
CA ALA A 179 -13.64 5.93 5.32
C ALA A 179 -12.55 6.92 4.85
N PHE A 180 -12.94 8.06 4.27
CA PHE A 180 -11.98 9.09 3.88
C PHE A 180 -11.26 9.72 5.09
N LEU A 181 -11.97 9.99 6.19
CA LEU A 181 -11.36 10.51 7.41
C LEU A 181 -10.39 9.49 8.05
N LEU A 182 -10.77 8.21 8.08
CA LEU A 182 -9.88 7.12 8.53
C LEU A 182 -8.65 6.97 7.63
N PHE A 183 -8.83 7.12 6.32
CA PHE A 183 -7.74 7.15 5.36
C PHE A 183 -6.77 8.31 5.63
N VAL A 184 -7.28 9.53 5.86
CA VAL A 184 -6.46 10.70 6.20
C VAL A 184 -5.68 10.47 7.49
N ALA A 185 -6.35 10.01 8.55
CA ALA A 185 -5.73 9.77 9.85
C ALA A 185 -4.64 8.70 9.76
N SER A 186 -4.95 7.56 9.13
CA SER A 186 -3.98 6.47 8.92
C SER A 186 -2.81 6.88 8.04
N TRP A 187 -3.04 7.70 6.99
CA TRP A 187 -1.95 8.21 6.13
C TRP A 187 -0.94 9.03 6.94
N ILE A 188 -1.41 9.95 7.78
CA ILE A 188 -0.54 10.76 8.64
C ILE A 188 0.23 9.87 9.61
N LEU A 189 -0.48 9.04 10.39
CA LEU A 189 0.13 8.22 11.43
C LEU A 189 1.15 7.24 10.85
N LEU A 190 0.77 6.51 9.81
CA LEU A 190 1.58 5.42 9.27
C LEU A 190 2.70 5.94 8.37
N ARG A 191 2.38 6.75 7.35
CA ARG A 191 3.32 7.14 6.29
C ARG A 191 4.10 8.42 6.60
N LEU A 192 3.57 9.33 7.42
CA LEU A 192 4.25 10.60 7.75
C LEU A 192 4.83 10.65 9.17
N ILE A 193 4.44 9.75 10.07
CA ILE A 193 5.00 9.66 11.42
C ILE A 193 5.80 8.37 11.62
N ILE A 194 5.15 7.20 11.61
CA ILE A 194 5.84 5.93 11.91
C ILE A 194 6.93 5.64 10.88
N PHE A 195 6.64 5.80 9.58
CA PHE A 195 7.63 5.53 8.53
C PHE A 195 8.91 6.38 8.66
N PRO A 196 8.88 7.72 8.73
CA PRO A 196 10.10 8.51 8.84
C PRO A 196 10.80 8.42 10.21
N PHE A 197 10.05 8.56 11.30
CA PHE A 197 10.67 8.70 12.63
C PHE A 197 11.11 7.36 13.23
N TRP A 198 10.53 6.25 12.77
CA TRP A 198 10.82 4.94 13.30
C TRP A 198 11.61 4.10 12.30
N ILE A 199 11.07 3.89 11.11
CA ILE A 199 11.67 2.99 10.12
C ILE A 199 12.89 3.64 9.47
N LEU A 200 12.74 4.82 8.86
CA LEU A 200 13.86 5.51 8.20
C LEU A 200 14.98 5.85 9.18
N ARG A 201 14.64 6.32 10.39
CA ARG A 201 15.62 6.50 11.47
C ARG A 201 16.39 5.22 11.76
N SER A 202 15.71 4.08 11.81
CA SER A 202 16.35 2.80 12.08
C SER A 202 17.26 2.34 10.93
N THR A 203 16.77 2.37 9.70
CA THR A 203 17.51 1.91 8.51
C THR A 203 18.65 2.82 8.10
N SER A 204 18.61 4.11 8.48
CA SER A 204 19.67 5.08 8.19
C SER A 204 20.64 5.31 9.35
N TYR A 205 20.17 5.36 10.60
CA TYR A 205 21.02 5.74 11.73
C TYR A 205 21.27 4.58 12.69
N GLU A 206 20.22 3.89 13.13
CA GLU A 206 20.36 2.83 14.14
C GLU A 206 21.24 1.68 13.66
N VAL A 207 21.06 1.25 12.40
CA VAL A 207 21.91 0.22 11.80
C VAL A 207 23.39 0.63 11.85
N ALA A 208 23.69 1.88 11.46
CA ALA A 208 25.04 2.43 11.42
C ALA A 208 25.71 2.37 12.79
N VAL A 209 25.00 2.83 13.82
CA VAL A 209 25.52 2.83 15.20
C VAL A 209 25.73 1.42 15.75
N ILE A 210 24.87 0.44 15.39
CA ILE A 210 24.98 -0.92 15.91
C ILE A 210 26.18 -1.65 15.30
N LEU A 211 26.38 -1.50 14.00
CA LEU A 211 27.40 -2.27 13.30
C LEU A 211 28.79 -1.61 13.30
N ASP A 212 28.87 -0.28 13.42
CA ASP A 212 30.15 0.44 13.63
C ASP A 212 30.85 -0.03 14.93
N LYS A 213 30.06 -0.26 15.99
CA LYS A 213 30.53 -0.82 17.26
C LYS A 213 31.16 -2.21 17.11
N GLU A 214 30.76 -2.98 16.10
CA GLU A 214 31.25 -4.35 15.88
C GLU A 214 32.35 -4.44 14.80
N LYS A 215 32.90 -3.31 14.34
CA LYS A 215 34.04 -3.22 13.39
C LYS A 215 33.87 -4.04 12.10
N LYS A 216 32.62 -4.30 11.65
CA LYS A 216 32.39 -4.92 10.35
C LYS A 216 32.57 -3.87 9.25
N GLU A 217 33.69 -3.92 8.52
CA GLU A 217 34.04 -3.05 7.36
C GLU A 217 33.04 -3.09 6.18
N PHE A 218 31.94 -3.83 6.33
CA PHE A 218 30.88 -3.97 5.33
C PHE A 218 30.06 -2.68 5.10
N TYR A 219 30.31 -1.62 5.87
CA TYR A 219 29.62 -0.32 5.77
C TYR A 219 29.86 0.46 4.48
N SER A 220 30.79 0.03 3.64
CA SER A 220 31.01 0.59 2.30
C SER A 220 30.13 -0.06 1.22
N SER A 221 29.01 -0.67 1.58
CA SER A 221 28.18 -1.40 0.62
C SER A 221 27.20 -0.47 -0.08
N VAL A 222 27.35 -0.32 -1.41
CA VAL A 222 26.45 0.43 -2.30
C VAL A 222 24.96 0.12 -2.04
N TYR A 223 24.64 -1.11 -1.62
CA TYR A 223 23.29 -1.54 -1.30
C TYR A 223 22.64 -0.77 -0.13
N TYR A 224 23.41 -0.37 0.89
CA TYR A 224 22.90 0.41 2.02
C TYR A 224 22.41 1.79 1.56
N TYR A 225 23.24 2.51 0.80
CA TYR A 225 22.93 3.84 0.29
C TYR A 225 21.78 3.77 -0.71
N LEU A 226 21.78 2.77 -1.59
CA LEU A 226 20.70 2.56 -2.55
C LEU A 226 19.37 2.27 -1.85
N PHE A 227 19.35 1.38 -0.85
CA PHE A 227 18.15 1.03 -0.10
C PHE A 227 17.57 2.25 0.64
N ASN A 228 18.38 2.99 1.41
CA ASN A 228 17.90 4.18 2.11
C ASN A 228 17.48 5.28 1.13
N SER A 229 18.19 5.50 0.02
CA SER A 229 17.81 6.49 -0.99
C SER A 229 16.43 6.21 -1.58
N LEU A 230 16.11 4.94 -1.85
CA LEU A 230 14.78 4.53 -2.32
C LEU A 230 13.71 4.73 -1.24
N LEU A 231 13.99 4.44 0.03
CA LEU A 231 13.06 4.71 1.14
C LEU A 231 12.79 6.21 1.33
N PHE A 232 13.83 7.05 1.22
CA PHE A 232 13.65 8.52 1.22
C PHE A 232 12.86 8.99 0.00
N SER A 233 13.10 8.40 -1.17
CA SER A 233 12.31 8.69 -2.37
C SER A 233 10.83 8.36 -2.16
N LEU A 234 10.52 7.22 -1.52
CA LEU A 234 9.16 6.88 -1.12
C LEU A 234 8.54 7.93 -0.19
N LEU A 235 9.28 8.42 0.81
CA LEU A 235 8.80 9.49 1.70
C LEU A 235 8.43 10.76 0.92
N VAL A 236 9.26 11.17 -0.04
CA VAL A 236 8.96 12.33 -0.92
C VAL A 236 7.65 12.10 -1.68
N LEU A 237 7.43 10.91 -2.20
CA LEU A 237 6.16 10.57 -2.87
C LEU A 237 4.98 10.60 -1.90
N HIS A 238 5.14 10.13 -0.66
CA HIS A 238 4.09 10.22 0.37
C HIS A 238 3.74 11.66 0.73
N ILE A 239 4.72 12.55 0.78
CA ILE A 239 4.50 13.99 0.99
C ILE A 239 3.74 14.58 -0.21
N TYR A 240 4.12 14.22 -1.44
CA TYR A 240 3.40 14.64 -2.64
C TYR A 240 1.91 14.24 -2.60
N TRP A 241 1.61 12.97 -2.31
CA TRP A 241 0.22 12.53 -2.20
C TRP A 241 -0.50 13.14 -1.00
N TRP A 242 0.20 13.37 0.12
CA TRP A 242 -0.37 14.08 1.27
C TRP A 242 -0.89 15.46 0.86
N VAL A 243 -0.14 16.22 0.05
CA VAL A 243 -0.60 17.52 -0.47
C VAL A 243 -1.90 17.38 -1.27
N LEU A 244 -2.04 16.32 -2.07
CA LEU A 244 -3.29 16.06 -2.83
C LEU A 244 -4.45 15.67 -1.91
N ILE A 245 -4.20 14.81 -0.93
CA ILE A 245 -5.18 14.36 0.06
C ILE A 245 -5.66 15.55 0.90
N TYR A 246 -4.75 16.40 1.35
CA TYR A 246 -5.06 17.61 2.10
C TYR A 246 -5.93 18.58 1.27
N ARG A 247 -5.63 18.78 -0.02
CA ARG A 247 -6.48 19.57 -0.92
C ARG A 247 -7.90 18.99 -1.04
N MET A 248 -8.03 17.67 -1.10
CA MET A 248 -9.34 17.00 -1.09
C MET A 248 -10.07 17.18 0.24
N LEU A 249 -9.36 17.08 1.37
CA LEU A 249 -9.92 17.30 2.70
C LEU A 249 -10.46 18.72 2.87
N VAL A 250 -9.69 19.74 2.47
CA VAL A 250 -10.15 21.14 2.51
C VAL A 250 -11.40 21.33 1.67
N LYS A 251 -11.45 20.77 0.45
CA LYS A 251 -12.65 20.82 -0.40
C LYS A 251 -13.86 20.14 0.25
N GLN A 252 -13.66 19.02 0.92
CA GLN A 252 -14.72 18.30 1.62
C GLN A 252 -15.27 19.09 2.81
N ILE A 253 -14.41 19.80 3.55
CA ILE A 253 -14.85 20.70 4.63
C ILE A 253 -15.67 21.86 4.05
N GLN A 254 -15.19 22.47 2.96
CA GLN A 254 -15.90 23.56 2.27
C GLN A 254 -17.26 23.12 1.69
N SER A 255 -17.39 21.87 1.26
CA SER A 255 -18.62 21.30 0.69
C SER A 255 -19.61 20.74 1.73
N ARG A 256 -19.44 21.06 3.02
CA ARG A 256 -20.23 20.53 4.15
C ARG A 256 -20.21 19.01 4.25
N GLY A 257 -19.05 18.40 4.01
CA GLY A 257 -18.83 16.96 4.19
C GLY A 257 -19.06 16.11 2.94
N ARG A 258 -19.42 16.69 1.78
CA ARG A 258 -19.55 15.91 0.53
C ARG A 258 -18.19 15.56 -0.05
N VAL A 259 -17.92 14.28 -0.26
CA VAL A 259 -16.68 13.78 -0.88
C VAL A 259 -16.66 14.15 -2.36
N GLY A 260 -15.88 15.19 -2.70
CA GLY A 260 -15.70 15.67 -4.07
C GLY A 260 -14.96 14.70 -4.98
N ASP A 261 -14.80 15.05 -6.26
CA ASP A 261 -14.05 14.24 -7.22
C ASP A 261 -12.55 14.17 -6.93
N ASP A 262 -11.96 13.01 -7.28
CA ASP A 262 -10.54 12.76 -7.11
C ASP A 262 -9.79 13.81 -7.93
N VAL A 263 -8.94 14.61 -7.28
CA VAL A 263 -8.18 15.69 -7.94
C VAL A 263 -7.23 15.17 -9.02
N ARG A 264 -7.00 13.85 -9.05
CA ARG A 264 -6.16 13.15 -10.02
C ARG A 264 -6.92 12.63 -11.23
N SER A 265 -8.25 12.50 -11.14
CA SER A 265 -9.09 12.25 -12.32
C SER A 265 -9.14 13.54 -13.14
N GLY A 266 -8.35 13.60 -14.21
CA GLY A 266 -8.49 14.66 -15.20
C GLY A 266 -9.87 14.62 -15.84
N GLN A 267 -10.47 15.80 -16.03
CA GLN A 267 -11.40 16.00 -17.15
C GLN A 267 -10.62 15.72 -18.42
N PHE A 268 -11.13 14.78 -19.22
CA PHE A 268 -10.75 14.69 -20.63
C PHE A 268 -11.30 15.91 -21.35
#